data_AF-A0A258R6W0-F1
#
_entry.id   AF-A0A258R6W0-F1
#
_cell.length_a   1.000
_cell.length_b   1.000
_cell.length_c   1.000
_cell.angle_alpha   90.00
_cell.angle_beta   90.00
_cell.angle_gamma   90.00
#
_symmetry.space_group_name_H-M   'P 1'
#
loop_
_entity.id
_entity.type
_entity.pdbx_description
1 polymer ?
#
loop_
_entity_poly.entity_id
_entity_poly.type
_entity_poly.pdbx_seq_one_letter_code
_entity_poly.pdbx_strand_id
1 'polypeptide(L)'
;MLALGVITTSCAKQPATRTTADTLPVTAPAPTQDTSGSARTAAPAASVAGRGEADSKKPATAKFVPPSESAIPKNEFGESVLLGKKIFMNTQQYAKRYVGNGLNCANCHLDNGRKTDSAPIWAAYVLYPAYRAKTGQIDTIQSRIQGCFMYSMNGTAPAFDSKEMTALVTYHYWLASGAPTRVKMTGQGFLQLPKPAKSPDLARGEDVFKNNCVICHGANGEGTKAASGEYAFPPLWGKDSFNWGAGMHRIDTAAGFIKVNMPYGRFGTLSDQEAWDVALFMNSHERPGDPRFKDSLEATRDKNHDENCLYGRTPGQLAALLEKKAAKKAEADKAKARESDDKASKERTTPLWDGYSPATAH
;
A
#
# COMPACT_ATOMS: atom_id res chain seq x y z
N MET A 1 -68.38 5.14 12.95
CA MET A 1 -67.78 5.50 11.65
C MET A 1 -66.77 6.61 11.88
N LEU A 2 -65.55 6.33 11.45
CA LEU A 2 -64.29 7.09 11.35
C LEU A 2 -64.00 8.34 12.21
N ALA A 3 -62.79 8.27 12.78
CA ALA A 3 -62.14 9.20 13.67
C ALA A 3 -61.38 10.31 12.94
N LEU A 4 -61.38 11.51 13.53
CA LEU A 4 -60.45 12.60 13.27
C LEU A 4 -60.00 13.16 14.64
N GLY A 5 -58.69 13.29 14.86
CA GLY A 5 -58.15 13.83 16.11
C GLY A 5 -56.69 14.23 15.94
N VAL A 6 -56.49 15.45 15.43
CA VAL A 6 -55.22 16.19 15.43
C VAL A 6 -55.00 16.74 16.86
N ILE A 7 -53.80 16.59 17.41
CA ILE A 7 -53.35 17.38 18.58
C ILE A 7 -52.03 18.07 18.23
N THR A 8 -52.04 19.37 18.46
CA THR A 8 -51.03 20.38 18.22
C THR A 8 -50.14 20.62 19.45
N THR A 9 -48.84 20.89 19.20
CA THR A 9 -47.93 21.86 19.85
C THR A 9 -47.75 21.89 21.39
N SER A 10 -46.48 21.86 21.86
CA SER A 10 -45.83 23.02 22.49
C SER A 10 -44.33 22.81 22.78
N CYS A 11 -43.57 23.92 22.70
CA CYS A 11 -42.13 24.09 22.97
C CYS A 11 -41.80 24.21 24.48
N ALA A 12 -40.59 23.81 24.88
CA ALA A 12 -39.87 24.45 25.99
C ALA A 12 -38.34 24.24 25.88
N LYS A 13 -37.61 25.32 26.17
CA LYS A 13 -36.14 25.55 26.10
C LYS A 13 -35.44 25.12 27.41
N GLN A 14 -34.23 24.52 27.27
CA GLN A 14 -32.94 24.73 28.01
C GLN A 14 -32.90 24.74 29.57
N PRO A 15 -31.78 24.36 30.25
CA PRO A 15 -30.43 24.90 29.99
C PRO A 15 -29.22 23.96 30.19
N ALA A 16 -28.06 24.49 29.77
CA ALA A 16 -26.72 24.00 30.01
C ALA A 16 -26.19 24.44 31.39
N THR A 17 -25.36 23.63 32.02
CA THR A 17 -24.44 24.05 33.08
C THR A 17 -23.03 23.52 32.81
N ARG A 18 -22.08 24.46 32.79
CA ARG A 18 -20.62 24.25 32.88
C ARG A 18 -20.26 24.03 34.34
N THR A 19 -19.34 23.11 34.60
CA THR A 19 -18.49 23.16 35.80
C THR A 19 -17.04 22.93 35.41
N THR A 20 -16.18 23.68 36.08
CA THR A 20 -14.78 23.97 35.84
C THR A 20 -13.81 22.86 36.26
N ALA A 21 -12.58 23.00 35.77
CA ALA A 21 -11.38 22.23 36.06
C ALA A 21 -11.19 21.87 37.53
N ASP A 22 -10.61 20.69 37.80
CA ASP A 22 -9.31 20.66 38.46
C ASP A 22 -8.54 19.35 38.29
N THR A 23 -7.23 19.54 38.33
CA THR A 23 -6.11 18.62 38.25
C THR A 23 -6.22 17.35 39.11
N LEU A 24 -5.81 16.19 38.57
CA LEU A 24 -5.54 14.98 39.35
C LEU A 24 -4.05 14.61 39.27
N PRO A 25 -3.41 14.31 40.43
CA PRO A 25 -1.97 14.13 40.52
C PRO A 25 -1.49 12.74 40.09
N VAL A 26 -0.30 12.75 39.49
CA VAL A 26 0.56 11.58 39.28
C VAL A 26 1.24 11.24 40.61
N THR A 27 0.96 10.05 41.15
CA THR A 27 1.84 9.39 42.13
C THR A 27 1.85 7.90 41.86
N ALA A 28 2.97 7.42 41.33
CA ALA A 28 3.31 6.01 41.25
C ALA A 28 3.93 5.55 42.59
N PRO A 29 3.60 4.37 43.12
CA PRO A 29 4.42 3.76 44.16
C PRO A 29 5.56 2.94 43.53
N ALA A 30 6.77 3.15 44.04
CA ALA A 30 7.98 2.40 43.72
C ALA A 30 7.88 0.94 44.23
N PRO A 31 8.51 -0.04 43.56
CA PRO A 31 8.60 -1.39 44.06
C PRO A 31 9.75 -1.50 45.08
N THR A 32 9.42 -2.04 46.25
CA THR A 32 10.37 -2.47 47.28
C THR A 32 11.19 -3.66 46.79
N GLN A 33 12.51 -3.56 46.92
CA GLN A 33 13.43 -4.68 46.78
C GLN A 33 13.29 -5.58 48.01
N ASP A 34 12.95 -6.85 47.79
CA ASP A 34 13.13 -7.90 48.78
C ASP A 34 14.16 -8.91 48.25
N THR A 35 15.26 -9.02 48.98
CA THR A 35 16.38 -9.92 48.71
C THR A 35 16.21 -11.18 49.52
N SER A 36 15.79 -12.26 48.88
CA SER A 36 16.07 -13.61 49.39
C SER A 36 16.32 -14.58 48.24
N GLY A 37 17.50 -15.19 48.25
CA GLY A 37 17.96 -16.10 47.22
C GLY A 37 17.30 -17.47 47.32
N SER A 38 17.07 -18.07 46.16
CA SER A 38 17.12 -19.53 46.04
C SER A 38 17.47 -19.95 44.61
N ALA A 39 18.24 -21.03 44.56
CA ALA A 39 19.04 -21.57 43.47
C ALA A 39 18.40 -21.59 42.07
N ARG A 40 19.14 -21.09 41.08
CA ARG A 40 18.94 -21.42 39.65
C ARG A 40 19.72 -22.69 39.32
N THR A 41 19.00 -23.77 39.07
CA THR A 41 19.53 -24.94 38.36
C THR A 41 19.67 -24.61 36.87
N ALA A 42 20.89 -24.80 36.35
CA ALA A 42 21.24 -24.56 34.96
C ALA A 42 20.63 -25.62 34.05
N ALA A 43 19.88 -25.19 33.04
CA ALA A 43 19.51 -26.02 31.89
C ALA A 43 20.61 -25.87 30.80
N PRO A 44 20.99 -26.96 30.10
CA PRO A 44 22.13 -26.93 29.19
C PRO A 44 21.83 -26.15 27.91
N ALA A 45 22.79 -25.31 27.52
CA ALA A 45 22.80 -24.58 26.26
C ALA A 45 22.79 -25.54 25.07
N ALA A 46 21.75 -25.48 24.24
CA ALA A 46 21.75 -26.12 22.94
C ALA A 46 22.66 -25.33 21.99
N SER A 47 23.67 -26.02 21.47
CA SER A 47 24.72 -25.53 20.59
C SER A 47 24.17 -25.00 19.26
N VAL A 48 24.45 -23.73 18.96
CA VAL A 48 24.31 -23.16 17.62
C VAL A 48 25.52 -23.61 16.80
N ALA A 49 25.36 -24.66 16.00
CA ALA A 49 26.41 -25.12 15.10
C ALA A 49 26.41 -24.28 13.81
N GLY A 50 27.55 -23.61 13.57
CA GLY A 50 28.12 -23.38 12.24
C GLY A 50 27.57 -22.22 11.40
N ARG A 51 28.14 -21.02 11.59
CA ARG A 51 28.22 -20.01 10.51
C ARG A 51 29.43 -20.37 9.65
N GLY A 52 29.20 -20.77 8.41
CA GLY A 52 30.21 -20.75 7.35
C GLY A 52 30.15 -19.40 6.65
N GLU A 53 31.27 -18.68 6.63
CA GLU A 53 31.40 -17.36 6.05
C GLU A 53 31.71 -17.44 4.56
N ALA A 54 30.86 -16.74 3.79
CA ALA A 54 31.00 -16.18 2.45
C ALA A 54 31.86 -16.90 1.40
N ASP A 55 31.20 -17.32 0.30
CA ASP A 55 31.79 -17.20 -1.02
C ASP A 55 31.05 -16.13 -1.82
N SER A 56 31.76 -15.03 -2.09
CA SER A 56 31.26 -13.82 -2.74
C SER A 56 31.60 -13.87 -4.23
N LYS A 57 30.74 -14.50 -5.03
CA LYS A 57 30.72 -14.30 -6.49
C LYS A 57 29.26 -14.29 -6.96
N LYS A 58 28.81 -13.09 -7.34
CA LYS A 58 27.42 -12.77 -7.76
C LYS A 58 26.98 -13.61 -8.97
N PRO A 59 25.66 -13.82 -9.14
CA PRO A 59 24.92 -12.85 -9.95
C PRO A 59 23.62 -12.38 -9.28
N ALA A 60 23.32 -11.08 -9.42
CA ALA A 60 21.94 -10.66 -9.34
C ALA A 60 21.25 -11.26 -10.56
N THR A 61 20.30 -12.19 -10.37
CA THR A 61 19.19 -12.52 -11.31
C THR A 61 18.34 -13.73 -10.92
N ALA A 62 18.55 -14.44 -9.81
CA ALA A 62 17.56 -15.43 -9.37
C ALA A 62 16.28 -14.72 -8.88
N LYS A 63 15.14 -15.00 -9.50
CA LYS A 63 13.83 -14.52 -9.02
C LYS A 63 13.60 -15.10 -7.62
N PHE A 64 13.30 -14.25 -6.64
CA PHE A 64 12.99 -14.70 -5.29
C PHE A 64 11.73 -15.57 -5.30
N VAL A 65 11.77 -16.68 -4.57
CA VAL A 65 10.64 -17.59 -4.41
C VAL A 65 10.33 -17.70 -2.91
N PRO A 66 9.14 -17.27 -2.45
CA PRO A 66 8.74 -17.43 -1.06
C PRO A 66 8.67 -18.91 -0.64
N PRO A 67 8.84 -19.24 0.65
CA PRO A 67 8.76 -20.63 1.13
C PRO A 67 7.45 -21.33 0.74
N SER A 68 7.50 -22.63 0.47
CA SER A 68 6.30 -23.44 0.25
C SER A 68 5.45 -23.48 1.52
N GLU A 69 4.13 -23.68 1.38
CA GLU A 69 3.25 -23.78 2.54
C GLU A 69 3.53 -25.00 3.42
N SER A 70 4.08 -26.07 2.85
CA SER A 70 4.54 -27.24 3.61
C SER A 70 5.72 -26.93 4.55
N ALA A 71 6.43 -25.82 4.32
CA ALA A 71 7.52 -25.35 5.16
C ALA A 71 7.07 -24.48 6.34
N ILE A 72 5.75 -24.27 6.53
CA ILE A 72 5.24 -23.59 7.72
C ILE A 72 5.56 -24.46 8.95
N PRO A 73 6.29 -23.93 9.96
CA PRO A 73 6.63 -24.68 11.17
C PRO A 73 5.37 -25.16 11.92
N LYS A 74 5.46 -26.30 12.60
CA LYS A 74 4.35 -26.85 13.42
C LYS A 74 4.50 -26.43 14.89
N ASN A 75 4.50 -25.11 15.12
CA ASN A 75 4.61 -24.49 16.43
C ASN A 75 3.84 -23.16 16.47
N GLU A 76 3.91 -22.42 17.56
CA GLU A 76 3.19 -21.16 17.79
C GLU A 76 3.51 -20.10 16.72
N PHE A 77 4.74 -20.08 16.22
CA PHE A 77 5.11 -19.19 15.10
C PHE A 77 4.33 -19.57 13.84
N GLY A 78 4.27 -20.86 13.49
CA GLY A 78 3.51 -21.35 12.35
C GLY A 78 2.00 -21.11 12.49
N GLU A 79 1.44 -21.23 13.69
CA GLU A 79 0.05 -20.89 13.96
C GLU A 79 -0.24 -19.41 13.68
N SER A 80 0.69 -18.52 14.06
CA SER A 80 0.62 -17.09 13.76
C SER A 80 0.72 -16.81 12.25
N VAL A 81 1.61 -17.50 11.53
CA VAL A 81 1.70 -17.45 10.06
C VAL A 81 0.38 -17.87 9.42
N LEU A 82 -0.22 -18.98 9.87
CA LEU A 82 -1.50 -19.48 9.36
C LEU A 82 -2.65 -18.53 9.64
N LEU A 83 -2.69 -17.91 10.83
CA LEU A 83 -3.67 -16.88 11.15
C LEU A 83 -3.49 -15.64 10.26
N GLY A 84 -2.25 -15.18 10.07
CA GLY A 84 -1.96 -14.05 9.20
C GLY A 84 -2.39 -14.31 7.75
N LYS A 85 -2.13 -15.52 7.24
CA LYS A 85 -2.63 -15.96 5.94
C LYS A 85 -4.16 -15.97 5.87
N LYS A 86 -4.85 -16.48 6.90
CA LYS A 86 -6.33 -16.47 6.98
C LYS A 86 -6.88 -15.05 6.90
N ILE A 87 -6.31 -14.11 7.68
CA ILE A 87 -6.69 -12.70 7.64
C ILE A 87 -6.40 -12.09 6.27
N PHE A 88 -5.29 -12.44 5.65
CA PHE A 88 -4.90 -11.91 4.33
C PHE A 88 -5.86 -12.33 3.21
N MET A 89 -6.25 -13.61 3.21
CA MET A 89 -7.14 -14.18 2.19
C MET A 89 -8.61 -13.84 2.43
N ASN A 90 -9.01 -13.81 3.70
CA ASN A 90 -10.40 -13.73 4.15
C ASN A 90 -10.53 -12.61 5.19
N THR A 91 -10.11 -11.41 4.81
CA THR A 91 -10.05 -10.23 5.70
C THR A 91 -11.44 -9.86 6.21
N GLN A 92 -12.47 -9.97 5.37
CA GLN A 92 -13.88 -9.72 5.74
C GLN A 92 -14.35 -10.61 6.89
N GLN A 93 -13.80 -11.82 7.02
CA GLN A 93 -14.22 -12.84 7.97
C GLN A 93 -13.37 -12.75 9.23
N TYR A 94 -12.04 -12.73 9.07
CA TYR A 94 -11.10 -12.82 10.19
C TYR A 94 -10.69 -11.48 10.78
N ALA A 95 -11.00 -10.36 10.10
CA ALA A 95 -10.75 -9.00 10.59
C ALA A 95 -11.95 -8.08 10.39
N LYS A 96 -13.18 -8.63 10.40
CA LYS A 96 -14.44 -7.91 10.11
C LYS A 96 -14.57 -6.55 10.79
N ARG A 97 -14.15 -6.44 12.06
CA ARG A 97 -14.22 -5.19 12.84
C ARG A 97 -13.40 -4.03 12.27
N TYR A 98 -12.44 -4.32 11.39
CA TYR A 98 -11.52 -3.37 10.79
C TYR A 98 -11.79 -3.10 9.30
N VAL A 99 -12.81 -3.75 8.73
CA VAL A 99 -13.10 -3.69 7.28
C VAL A 99 -14.47 -3.05 7.10
N GLY A 100 -14.52 -2.00 6.27
CA GLY A 100 -15.75 -1.26 5.97
C GLY A 100 -16.24 -1.47 4.54
N ASN A 101 -15.74 -2.49 3.83
CA ASN A 101 -16.10 -2.78 2.45
C ASN A 101 -16.06 -4.29 2.12
N GLY A 102 -16.21 -4.65 0.85
CA GLY A 102 -16.30 -6.03 0.36
C GLY A 102 -14.97 -6.65 -0.10
N LEU A 103 -13.82 -6.13 0.34
CA LEU A 103 -12.50 -6.56 -0.15
C LEU A 103 -11.74 -7.44 0.84
N ASN A 104 -10.74 -8.15 0.34
CA ASN A 104 -9.72 -8.90 1.07
C ASN A 104 -8.33 -8.48 0.55
N CYS A 105 -7.28 -8.61 1.36
CA CYS A 105 -5.91 -8.27 0.92
C CYS A 105 -5.54 -9.03 -0.38
N ALA A 106 -5.92 -10.30 -0.46
CA ALA A 106 -5.69 -11.16 -1.61
C ALA A 106 -6.37 -10.72 -2.91
N ASN A 107 -7.34 -9.78 -2.88
CA ASN A 107 -7.96 -9.28 -4.12
C ASN A 107 -7.01 -8.40 -4.95
N CYS A 108 -6.03 -7.74 -4.32
CA CYS A 108 -5.01 -6.96 -5.01
C CYS A 108 -3.61 -7.57 -4.92
N HIS A 109 -3.36 -8.37 -3.88
CA HIS A 109 -2.10 -9.03 -3.64
C HIS A 109 -2.22 -10.52 -3.99
N LEU A 110 -2.15 -10.82 -5.28
CA LEU A 110 -2.49 -12.13 -5.82
C LEU A 110 -1.55 -13.24 -5.34
N ASP A 111 -2.03 -14.49 -5.47
CA ASP A 111 -1.35 -15.69 -4.99
C ASP A 111 -1.00 -15.56 -3.49
N ASN A 112 -1.96 -15.09 -2.70
CA ASN A 112 -1.80 -14.83 -1.27
C ASN A 112 -0.59 -13.92 -0.95
N GLY A 113 -0.31 -12.95 -1.82
CA GLY A 113 0.82 -12.04 -1.68
C GLY A 113 2.16 -12.56 -2.20
N ARG A 114 2.16 -13.66 -2.96
CA ARG A 114 3.39 -14.25 -3.54
C ARG A 114 3.66 -13.78 -4.96
N LYS A 115 2.63 -13.42 -5.74
CA LYS A 115 2.75 -13.15 -7.17
C LYS A 115 3.55 -11.87 -7.44
N THR A 116 4.57 -11.99 -8.30
CA THR A 116 5.34 -10.85 -8.82
C THR A 116 4.43 -9.88 -9.60
N ASP A 117 4.76 -8.60 -9.54
CA ASP A 117 4.04 -7.51 -10.23
C ASP A 117 2.58 -7.34 -9.76
N SER A 118 2.25 -7.95 -8.62
CA SER A 118 0.96 -7.86 -7.91
C SER A 118 1.16 -7.36 -6.47
N ALA A 119 2.13 -6.46 -6.30
CA ALA A 119 2.59 -5.96 -5.01
C ALA A 119 2.89 -7.09 -4.00
N PRO A 120 3.79 -8.04 -4.33
CA PRO A 120 4.07 -9.16 -3.45
C PRO A 120 4.56 -8.72 -2.08
N ILE A 121 4.11 -9.44 -1.05
CA ILE A 121 4.34 -9.11 0.35
C ILE A 121 5.78 -9.37 0.77
N TRP A 122 6.40 -10.43 0.25
CA TRP A 122 7.80 -10.75 0.50
C TRP A 122 8.74 -9.61 0.09
N ALA A 123 8.42 -8.91 -1.01
CA ALA A 123 9.22 -7.79 -1.50
C ALA A 123 9.00 -6.51 -0.70
N ALA A 124 7.84 -6.37 -0.06
CA ALA A 124 7.54 -5.23 0.79
C ALA A 124 8.29 -5.35 2.12
N TYR A 125 8.23 -6.51 2.78
CA TYR A 125 8.71 -6.67 4.16
C TYR A 125 10.17 -6.20 4.36
N VAL A 126 11.06 -6.56 3.44
CA VAL A 126 12.51 -6.26 3.54
C VAL A 126 12.88 -4.80 3.32
N LEU A 127 11.92 -3.95 2.95
CA LEU A 127 12.14 -2.53 2.67
C LEU A 127 11.63 -1.58 3.74
N TYR A 128 10.94 -2.09 4.77
CA TYR A 128 10.47 -1.25 5.87
C TYR A 128 11.40 -1.42 7.08
N PRO A 129 11.64 -0.34 7.86
CA PRO A 129 11.04 1.00 7.75
C PRO A 129 11.48 1.82 6.53
N ALA A 130 10.60 2.66 6.00
CA ALA A 130 10.87 3.51 4.84
C ALA A 130 10.16 4.86 4.92
N TYR A 131 10.85 5.92 4.48
CA TYR A 131 10.20 7.22 4.27
C TYR A 131 9.15 7.11 3.17
N ARG A 132 7.93 7.63 3.42
CA ARG A 132 6.89 7.71 2.40
C ARG A 132 6.37 9.13 2.23
N ALA A 133 6.48 9.64 1.00
CA ALA A 133 5.97 10.96 0.64
C ALA A 133 4.47 11.14 0.97
N LYS A 134 3.68 10.07 0.88
CA LYS A 134 2.24 10.10 1.22
C LYS A 134 1.98 10.49 2.68
N THR A 135 2.83 10.08 3.61
CA THR A 135 2.68 10.34 5.04
C THR A 135 3.64 11.41 5.55
N GLY A 136 4.68 11.74 4.79
CA GLY A 136 5.72 12.71 5.19
C GLY A 136 6.62 12.22 6.33
N GLN A 137 6.63 10.92 6.59
CA GLN A 137 7.33 10.31 7.74
C GLN A 137 7.91 8.93 7.37
N ILE A 138 8.70 8.37 8.29
CA ILE A 138 9.17 7.00 8.22
C ILE A 138 8.03 6.08 8.67
N ASP A 139 7.53 5.27 7.74
CA ASP A 139 6.52 4.26 8.04
C ASP A 139 7.19 2.93 8.37
N THR A 140 6.62 2.19 9.33
CA THR A 140 6.96 0.80 9.63
C THR A 140 6.11 -0.13 8.75
N ILE A 141 6.38 -1.45 8.79
CA ILE A 141 5.50 -2.40 8.10
C ILE A 141 4.09 -2.39 8.73
N GLN A 142 3.98 -2.25 10.05
CA GLN A 142 2.69 -2.14 10.74
C GLN A 142 1.91 -0.90 10.31
N SER A 143 2.56 0.29 10.28
CA SER A 143 1.86 1.51 9.84
C SER A 143 1.48 1.44 8.36
N ARG A 144 2.27 0.74 7.54
CA ARG A 144 1.90 0.45 6.14
C ARG A 144 0.63 -0.41 6.05
N ILE A 145 0.52 -1.46 6.88
CA ILE A 145 -0.65 -2.34 6.97
C ILE A 145 -1.87 -1.56 7.47
N GLN A 146 -1.74 -0.73 8.51
CA GLN A 146 -2.81 0.15 8.96
C GLN A 146 -3.32 1.05 7.83
N GLY A 147 -2.42 1.62 7.03
CA GLY A 147 -2.79 2.37 5.83
C GLY A 147 -3.63 1.55 4.85
N CYS A 148 -3.32 0.27 4.65
CA CYS A 148 -4.15 -0.59 3.81
C CYS A 148 -5.55 -0.79 4.39
N PHE A 149 -5.70 -0.98 5.71
CA PHE A 149 -7.02 -1.04 6.35
C PHE A 149 -7.83 0.25 6.19
N MET A 150 -7.20 1.40 6.43
CA MET A 150 -7.88 2.70 6.31
C MET A 150 -8.29 3.04 4.88
N TYR A 151 -7.49 2.67 3.89
CA TYR A 151 -7.72 3.07 2.51
C TYR A 151 -8.32 1.96 1.64
N SER A 152 -7.60 0.86 1.49
CA SER A 152 -8.05 -0.25 0.62
C SER A 152 -9.24 -0.99 1.22
N MET A 153 -9.27 -1.18 2.54
CA MET A 153 -10.36 -1.88 3.23
C MET A 153 -11.47 -0.95 3.72
N ASN A 154 -11.35 0.36 3.43
CA ASN A 154 -12.28 1.41 3.84
C ASN A 154 -12.71 1.31 5.32
N GLY A 155 -11.78 0.97 6.21
CA GLY A 155 -12.10 0.64 7.59
C GLY A 155 -11.19 1.33 8.59
N THR A 156 -10.96 0.68 9.72
CA THR A 156 -10.20 1.23 10.84
C THR A 156 -8.91 0.46 11.03
N ALA A 157 -7.85 1.18 11.40
CA ALA A 157 -6.55 0.59 11.62
C ALA A 157 -6.54 -0.32 12.87
N PRO A 158 -6.08 -1.58 12.77
CA PRO A 158 -5.78 -2.40 13.94
C PRO A 158 -4.66 -1.77 14.78
N ALA A 159 -4.69 -1.97 16.10
CA ALA A 159 -3.60 -1.55 16.99
C ALA A 159 -2.29 -2.31 16.65
N PHE A 160 -1.14 -1.71 16.92
CA PHE A 160 0.15 -2.31 16.55
C PHE A 160 0.46 -3.64 17.24
N ASP A 161 -0.04 -3.81 18.45
CA ASP A 161 0.07 -5.00 19.30
C ASP A 161 -1.16 -5.92 19.19
N SER A 162 -2.12 -5.63 18.30
CA SER A 162 -3.28 -6.49 18.12
C SER A 162 -2.87 -7.86 17.59
N LYS A 163 -3.67 -8.88 17.92
CA LYS A 163 -3.47 -10.25 17.43
C LYS A 163 -3.46 -10.30 15.90
N GLU A 164 -4.34 -9.54 15.25
CA GLU A 164 -4.44 -9.47 13.78
C GLU A 164 -3.21 -8.80 13.16
N MET A 165 -2.74 -7.68 13.73
CA MET A 165 -1.53 -7.01 13.24
C MET A 165 -0.31 -7.91 13.41
N THR A 166 -0.14 -8.51 14.58
CA THR A 166 0.96 -9.44 14.86
C THR A 166 0.95 -10.59 13.86
N ALA A 167 -0.19 -11.25 13.65
CA ALA A 167 -0.30 -12.36 12.72
C ALA A 167 0.01 -11.96 11.26
N LEU A 168 -0.49 -10.81 10.81
CA LEU A 168 -0.20 -10.29 9.47
C LEU A 168 1.31 -10.03 9.30
N VAL A 169 1.95 -9.36 10.27
CA VAL A 169 3.40 -9.11 10.22
C VAL A 169 4.19 -10.42 10.22
N THR A 170 3.80 -11.41 11.04
CA THR A 170 4.45 -12.73 11.04
C THR A 170 4.32 -13.41 9.68
N TYR A 171 3.15 -13.35 9.05
CA TYR A 171 2.94 -13.88 7.71
C TYR A 171 3.80 -13.17 6.66
N HIS A 172 3.91 -11.84 6.75
CA HIS A 172 4.74 -11.03 5.84
C HIS A 172 6.23 -11.38 5.99
N TYR A 173 6.68 -11.51 7.23
CA TYR A 173 8.04 -11.93 7.57
C TYR A 173 8.35 -13.32 7.01
N TRP A 174 7.45 -14.29 7.22
CA TRP A 174 7.63 -15.65 6.75
C TRP A 174 7.70 -15.74 5.22
N LEU A 175 6.84 -15.00 4.49
CA LEU A 175 6.91 -14.92 3.03
C LEU A 175 8.26 -14.38 2.54
N ALA A 176 8.91 -13.52 3.32
CA ALA A 176 10.22 -12.94 3.02
C ALA A 176 11.42 -13.78 3.52
N SER A 177 11.22 -15.02 3.96
CA SER A 177 12.32 -15.85 4.46
C SER A 177 13.42 -16.03 3.41
N GLY A 178 14.66 -15.66 3.75
CA GLY A 178 15.81 -15.70 2.86
C GLY A 178 15.92 -14.50 1.90
N ALA A 179 14.98 -13.56 1.92
CA ALA A 179 15.08 -12.35 1.11
C ALA A 179 16.12 -11.38 1.69
N PRO A 180 16.95 -10.73 0.85
CA PRO A 180 17.94 -9.76 1.32
C PRO A 180 17.30 -8.46 1.81
N THR A 181 17.67 -8.03 3.02
CA THR A 181 17.20 -6.78 3.63
C THR A 181 17.70 -5.54 2.85
N ARG A 182 16.84 -4.53 2.68
CA ARG A 182 17.09 -3.27 1.94
C ARG A 182 17.35 -3.43 0.44
N VAL A 183 17.09 -4.60 -0.14
CA VAL A 183 17.28 -4.83 -1.59
C VAL A 183 15.94 -4.76 -2.31
N LYS A 184 15.84 -3.87 -3.29
CA LYS A 184 14.70 -3.82 -4.21
C LYS A 184 14.79 -5.01 -5.17
N MET A 185 13.86 -5.95 -5.04
CA MET A 185 13.84 -7.17 -5.85
C MET A 185 12.97 -7.02 -7.11
N THR A 186 13.31 -7.77 -8.15
CA THR A 186 12.50 -7.83 -9.39
C THR A 186 11.10 -8.37 -9.09
N GLY A 187 10.07 -7.78 -9.69
CA GLY A 187 8.68 -8.16 -9.45
C GLY A 187 8.05 -7.50 -8.22
N GLN A 188 8.74 -6.58 -7.56
CA GLN A 188 8.21 -5.82 -6.44
C GLN A 188 7.17 -4.78 -6.90
N GLY A 189 6.11 -4.61 -6.11
CA GLY A 189 5.07 -3.62 -6.38
C GLY A 189 4.18 -4.06 -7.54
N PHE A 190 3.45 -3.11 -8.12
CA PHE A 190 2.73 -3.34 -9.37
C PHE A 190 3.64 -2.99 -10.55
N LEU A 191 3.39 -3.62 -11.71
CA LEU A 191 4.10 -3.27 -12.94
C LEU A 191 3.93 -1.78 -13.24
N GLN A 192 5.02 -1.08 -13.56
CA GLN A 192 4.93 0.27 -14.10
C GLN A 192 4.81 0.17 -15.62
N LEU A 193 3.67 0.56 -16.17
CA LEU A 193 3.49 0.58 -17.61
C LEU A 193 4.17 1.79 -18.26
N PRO A 194 4.65 1.65 -19.50
CA PRO A 194 5.04 2.80 -20.29
C PRO A 194 3.86 3.75 -20.50
N LYS A 195 4.17 5.01 -20.82
CA LYS A 195 3.18 6.00 -21.20
C LYS A 195 2.38 5.45 -22.40
N PRO A 196 1.03 5.53 -22.38
CA PRO A 196 0.23 5.02 -23.49
C PRO A 196 0.48 5.86 -24.75
N ALA A 197 0.38 5.22 -25.91
CA ALA A 197 0.56 5.87 -27.20
C ALA A 197 -0.53 6.91 -27.47
N LYS A 198 -1.76 6.66 -26.99
CA LYS A 198 -2.89 7.58 -27.04
C LYS A 198 -3.33 7.93 -25.62
N SER A 199 -3.87 9.14 -25.45
CA SER A 199 -4.49 9.52 -24.18
C SER A 199 -5.58 8.49 -23.81
N PRO A 200 -5.61 8.01 -22.55
CA PRO A 200 -6.63 7.06 -22.10
C PRO A 200 -8.03 7.60 -22.36
N ASP A 201 -8.95 6.72 -22.75
CA ASP A 201 -10.32 7.10 -23.17
C ASP A 201 -11.39 6.27 -22.47
N LEU A 202 -12.48 6.92 -22.06
CA LEU A 202 -13.56 6.28 -21.32
C LEU A 202 -14.35 5.29 -22.17
N ALA A 203 -14.65 5.62 -23.44
CA ALA A 203 -15.46 4.76 -24.29
C ALA A 203 -14.68 3.49 -24.66
N ARG A 204 -13.40 3.62 -25.03
CA ARG A 204 -12.52 2.45 -25.25
C ARG A 204 -12.39 1.61 -23.97
N GLY A 205 -12.26 2.27 -22.81
CA GLY A 205 -12.17 1.59 -21.53
C GLY A 205 -13.44 0.82 -21.17
N GLU A 206 -14.60 1.39 -21.45
CA GLU A 206 -15.90 0.74 -21.28
C GLU A 206 -16.05 -0.48 -22.18
N ASP A 207 -15.63 -0.39 -23.44
CA ASP A 207 -15.65 -1.52 -24.38
C ASP A 207 -14.74 -2.66 -23.89
N VAL A 208 -13.52 -2.34 -23.43
CA VAL A 208 -12.63 -3.33 -22.83
C VAL A 208 -13.29 -3.96 -21.60
N PHE A 209 -13.92 -3.17 -20.73
CA PHE A 209 -14.61 -3.65 -19.54
C PHE A 209 -15.75 -4.62 -19.87
N LYS A 210 -16.64 -4.23 -20.81
CA LYS A 210 -17.76 -5.05 -21.27
C LYS A 210 -17.30 -6.41 -21.81
N ASN A 211 -16.24 -6.40 -22.61
CA ASN A 211 -15.76 -7.60 -23.30
C ASN A 211 -14.91 -8.53 -22.42
N ASN A 212 -14.27 -8.01 -21.37
CA ASN A 212 -13.25 -8.77 -20.64
C ASN A 212 -13.47 -8.87 -19.12
N CYS A 213 -14.32 -8.02 -18.53
CA CYS A 213 -14.38 -7.84 -17.07
C CYS A 213 -15.77 -8.10 -16.48
N VAL A 214 -16.84 -7.73 -17.20
CA VAL A 214 -18.23 -7.79 -16.70
C VAL A 214 -18.63 -9.19 -16.22
N ILE A 215 -18.16 -10.25 -16.88
CA ILE A 215 -18.50 -11.63 -16.53
C ILE A 215 -18.13 -11.99 -15.08
N CYS A 216 -17.09 -11.36 -14.53
CA CYS A 216 -16.65 -11.58 -13.15
C CYS A 216 -17.05 -10.42 -12.23
N HIS A 217 -16.87 -9.18 -12.68
CA HIS A 217 -16.99 -7.99 -11.83
C HIS A 217 -18.38 -7.33 -11.86
N GLY A 218 -19.31 -7.85 -12.66
CA GLY A 218 -20.64 -7.28 -12.82
C GLY A 218 -20.67 -6.11 -13.78
N ALA A 219 -21.85 -5.82 -14.34
CA ALA A 219 -22.04 -4.75 -15.32
C ALA A 219 -21.82 -3.35 -14.71
N ASN A 220 -22.06 -3.22 -13.40
CA ASN A 220 -21.89 -2.00 -12.63
C ASN A 220 -20.67 -2.10 -11.68
N GLY A 221 -19.71 -3.00 -11.95
CA GLY A 221 -18.51 -3.18 -11.14
C GLY A 221 -18.78 -3.60 -9.69
N GLU A 222 -19.98 -4.09 -9.41
CA GLU A 222 -20.48 -4.44 -8.08
C GLU A 222 -19.85 -5.70 -7.49
N GLY A 223 -19.07 -6.43 -8.29
CA GLY A 223 -18.49 -7.72 -7.93
C GLY A 223 -19.54 -8.84 -7.94
N THR A 224 -19.07 -10.08 -7.75
CA THR A 224 -19.96 -11.25 -7.66
C THR A 224 -19.78 -11.91 -6.31
N LYS A 225 -20.90 -12.16 -5.62
CA LYS A 225 -20.90 -12.89 -4.35
C LYS A 225 -21.05 -14.39 -4.56
N ALA A 226 -20.34 -15.17 -3.78
CA ALA A 226 -20.57 -16.60 -3.61
C ALA A 226 -21.87 -16.84 -2.81
N ALA A 227 -22.34 -18.09 -2.81
CA ALA A 227 -23.51 -18.50 -2.02
C ALA A 227 -23.33 -18.26 -0.50
N SER A 228 -22.08 -18.22 -0.01
CA SER A 228 -21.75 -17.86 1.37
C SER A 228 -21.99 -16.37 1.71
N GLY A 229 -22.33 -15.54 0.71
CA GLY A 229 -22.52 -14.10 0.85
C GLY A 229 -21.24 -13.27 0.71
N GLU A 230 -20.10 -13.93 0.57
CA GLU A 230 -18.76 -13.33 0.44
C GLU A 230 -18.46 -13.02 -1.02
N TYR A 231 -17.65 -11.99 -1.30
CA TYR A 231 -17.25 -11.69 -2.67
C TYR A 231 -16.28 -12.75 -3.23
N ALA A 232 -16.73 -13.47 -4.25
CA ALA A 232 -15.88 -14.34 -5.06
C ALA A 232 -15.03 -13.50 -6.03
N PHE A 233 -15.65 -12.49 -6.65
CA PHE A 233 -14.99 -11.47 -7.45
C PHE A 233 -15.23 -10.10 -6.83
N PRO A 234 -14.18 -9.31 -6.58
CA PRO A 234 -14.29 -8.09 -5.79
C PRO A 234 -15.06 -6.98 -6.54
N PRO A 235 -15.77 -6.10 -5.82
CA PRO A 235 -16.28 -4.85 -6.36
C PRO A 235 -15.14 -3.91 -6.74
N LEU A 236 -15.22 -3.33 -7.94
CA LEU A 236 -14.19 -2.43 -8.49
C LEU A 236 -14.45 -0.95 -8.18
N TRP A 237 -15.71 -0.59 -7.99
CA TRP A 237 -16.16 0.72 -7.56
C TRP A 237 -17.48 0.60 -6.76
N GLY A 238 -18.08 1.74 -6.42
CA GLY A 238 -19.26 1.78 -5.54
C GLY A 238 -18.91 1.56 -4.07
N LYS A 239 -19.94 1.56 -3.22
CA LYS A 239 -19.80 1.61 -1.75
C LYS A 239 -18.98 0.47 -1.13
N ASP A 240 -18.92 -0.69 -1.78
CA ASP A 240 -18.24 -1.89 -1.26
C ASP A 240 -16.81 -2.03 -1.78
N SER A 241 -16.29 -1.06 -2.56
CA SER A 241 -14.92 -1.09 -3.08
C SER A 241 -13.94 -0.30 -2.20
N PHE A 242 -12.69 -0.21 -2.66
CA PHE A 242 -11.65 0.61 -2.03
C PHE A 242 -11.99 2.10 -2.13
N ASN A 243 -11.58 2.89 -1.14
CA ASN A 243 -11.91 4.30 -1.07
C ASN A 243 -10.97 5.18 -1.90
N TRP A 244 -11.34 6.45 -2.04
CA TRP A 244 -10.57 7.46 -2.76
C TRP A 244 -9.18 7.72 -2.16
N GLY A 245 -8.82 7.20 -0.99
CA GLY A 245 -7.46 7.28 -0.46
C GLY A 245 -6.55 6.08 -0.85
N ALA A 246 -7.08 5.05 -1.50
CA ALA A 246 -6.34 3.81 -1.78
C ALA A 246 -5.49 3.88 -3.06
N GLY A 247 -4.26 3.38 -3.06
CA GLY A 247 -3.38 3.50 -4.24
C GLY A 247 -3.95 2.95 -5.56
N MET A 248 -4.90 2.01 -5.50
CA MET A 248 -5.57 1.45 -6.68
C MET A 248 -6.52 2.45 -7.40
N HIS A 249 -6.90 3.57 -6.76
CA HIS A 249 -7.67 4.63 -7.43
C HIS A 249 -6.85 5.40 -8.46
N ARG A 250 -5.52 5.22 -8.47
CA ARG A 250 -4.64 5.82 -9.47
C ARG A 250 -4.68 5.01 -10.75
N ILE A 251 -4.82 5.70 -11.87
CA ILE A 251 -4.95 5.08 -13.21
C ILE A 251 -3.66 4.34 -13.57
N ASP A 252 -2.49 4.93 -13.30
CA ASP A 252 -1.20 4.28 -13.57
C ASP A 252 -1.00 2.98 -12.82
N THR A 253 -1.40 2.97 -11.55
CA THR A 253 -1.29 1.83 -10.65
C THR A 253 -2.27 0.73 -11.05
N ALA A 254 -3.52 1.11 -11.33
CA ALA A 254 -4.54 0.18 -11.81
C ALA A 254 -4.19 -0.42 -13.17
N ALA A 255 -3.72 0.38 -14.14
CA ALA A 255 -3.33 -0.10 -15.46
C ALA A 255 -2.20 -1.14 -15.37
N GLY A 256 -1.18 -0.86 -14.54
CA GLY A 256 -0.10 -1.80 -14.23
C GLY A 256 -0.58 -3.10 -13.62
N PHE A 257 -1.47 -3.03 -12.62
CA PHE A 257 -2.09 -4.21 -12.05
C PHE A 257 -2.87 -5.00 -13.12
N ILE A 258 -3.75 -4.33 -13.87
CA ILE A 258 -4.63 -4.94 -14.86
C ILE A 258 -3.83 -5.65 -15.95
N LYS A 259 -2.79 -5.02 -16.51
CA LYS A 259 -1.99 -5.61 -17.60
C LYS A 259 -1.50 -7.03 -17.33
N VAL A 260 -1.00 -7.28 -16.12
CA VAL A 260 -0.32 -8.54 -15.77
C VAL A 260 -1.12 -9.47 -14.87
N ASN A 261 -2.27 -8.99 -14.37
CA ASN A 261 -3.09 -9.73 -13.42
C ASN A 261 -4.55 -9.90 -13.88
N MET A 262 -4.97 -9.23 -14.95
CA MET A 262 -6.33 -9.32 -15.48
C MET A 262 -6.33 -9.46 -17.02
N PRO A 263 -7.35 -10.12 -17.59
CA PRO A 263 -8.40 -10.90 -16.91
C PRO A 263 -7.84 -12.12 -16.18
N TYR A 264 -8.49 -12.54 -15.09
CA TYR A 264 -8.00 -13.64 -14.28
C TYR A 264 -7.92 -14.95 -15.08
N GLY A 265 -6.79 -15.64 -15.03
CA GLY A 265 -6.54 -16.85 -15.84
C GLY A 265 -6.17 -16.58 -17.32
N ARG A 266 -6.20 -15.31 -17.75
CA ARG A 266 -5.81 -14.86 -19.11
C ARG A 266 -4.86 -13.66 -19.01
N PHE A 267 -3.89 -13.76 -18.11
CA PHE A 267 -2.96 -12.67 -17.82
C PHE A 267 -2.18 -12.24 -19.07
N GLY A 268 -2.02 -10.94 -19.28
CA GLY A 268 -1.22 -10.38 -20.38
C GLY A 268 -1.91 -10.32 -21.74
N THR A 269 -3.19 -10.68 -21.83
CA THR A 269 -3.92 -10.62 -23.11
C THR A 269 -4.30 -9.20 -23.54
N LEU A 270 -4.45 -8.27 -22.61
CA LEU A 270 -4.71 -6.86 -22.93
C LEU A 270 -3.42 -6.19 -23.40
N SER A 271 -3.52 -5.35 -24.43
CA SER A 271 -2.47 -4.40 -24.79
C SER A 271 -2.27 -3.36 -23.68
N ASP A 272 -1.14 -2.65 -23.72
CA ASP A 272 -0.86 -1.59 -22.74
C ASP A 272 -1.92 -0.48 -22.83
N GLN A 273 -2.34 -0.13 -24.06
CA GLN A 273 -3.38 0.88 -24.27
C GLN A 273 -4.72 0.45 -23.68
N GLU A 274 -5.14 -0.80 -23.90
CA GLU A 274 -6.39 -1.31 -23.33
C GLU A 274 -6.35 -1.32 -21.79
N ALA A 275 -5.20 -1.67 -21.19
CA ALA A 275 -5.02 -1.63 -19.74
C ALA A 275 -5.14 -0.19 -19.18
N TRP A 276 -4.59 0.80 -19.89
CA TRP A 276 -4.74 2.22 -19.54
C TRP A 276 -6.18 2.72 -19.69
N ASP A 277 -6.85 2.37 -20.79
CA ASP A 277 -8.22 2.79 -21.08
C ASP A 277 -9.20 2.21 -20.05
N VAL A 278 -9.12 0.90 -19.77
CA VAL A 278 -10.00 0.25 -18.79
C VAL A 278 -9.71 0.68 -17.35
N ALA A 279 -8.45 1.02 -17.03
CA ALA A 279 -8.12 1.60 -15.73
C ALA A 279 -8.73 2.99 -15.53
N LEU A 280 -8.74 3.82 -16.58
CA LEU A 280 -9.42 5.12 -16.56
C LEU A 280 -10.92 4.92 -16.34
N PHE A 281 -11.55 4.03 -17.10
CA PHE A 281 -12.98 3.71 -16.96
C PHE A 281 -13.31 3.19 -15.56
N MET A 282 -12.57 2.21 -15.04
CA MET A 282 -12.79 1.69 -13.69
C MET A 282 -12.69 2.78 -12.62
N ASN A 283 -11.72 3.68 -12.73
CA ASN A 283 -11.46 4.72 -11.74
C ASN A 283 -12.22 6.04 -12.00
N SER A 284 -13.07 6.12 -13.02
CA SER A 284 -13.99 7.25 -13.23
C SER A 284 -15.30 7.12 -12.46
N HIS A 285 -15.52 5.98 -11.80
CA HIS A 285 -16.71 5.72 -11.02
C HIS A 285 -16.52 6.12 -9.55
N GLU A 286 -17.63 6.53 -8.92
CA GLU A 286 -17.64 6.89 -7.51
C GLU A 286 -17.35 5.70 -6.60
N ARG A 287 -16.76 6.01 -5.45
CA ARG A 287 -16.32 5.07 -4.41
C ARG A 287 -16.33 5.78 -3.06
N PRO A 288 -16.12 5.06 -1.93
CA PRO A 288 -16.13 5.70 -0.62
C PRO A 288 -15.13 6.86 -0.53
N GLY A 289 -15.49 7.87 0.25
CA GLY A 289 -14.70 9.10 0.39
C GLY A 289 -13.30 8.87 0.92
N ASP A 290 -12.37 9.78 0.62
CA ASP A 290 -11.03 9.77 1.18
C ASP A 290 -11.12 10.02 2.70
N PRO A 291 -10.60 9.16 3.58
CA PRO A 291 -10.60 9.39 5.03
C PRO A 291 -9.87 10.66 5.47
N ARG A 292 -9.07 11.26 4.58
CA ARG A 292 -8.36 12.53 4.79
C ARG A 292 -9.20 13.75 4.41
N PHE A 293 -10.40 13.55 3.86
CA PHE A 293 -11.35 14.63 3.58
C PHE A 293 -11.71 15.34 4.88
N LYS A 294 -11.73 16.67 4.83
CA LYS A 294 -12.14 17.52 5.97
C LYS A 294 -13.29 18.42 5.54
N ASP A 295 -12.96 19.46 4.78
CA ASP A 295 -13.88 20.57 4.55
C ASP A 295 -14.16 20.86 3.06
N SER A 296 -13.18 20.65 2.17
CA SER A 296 -13.30 20.95 0.74
C SER A 296 -12.71 19.86 -0.13
N LEU A 297 -13.40 19.58 -1.24
CA LEU A 297 -12.97 18.63 -2.27
C LEU A 297 -11.69 19.13 -2.94
N GLU A 298 -11.63 20.42 -3.27
CA GLU A 298 -10.50 21.09 -3.90
C GLU A 298 -9.27 21.06 -2.98
N ALA A 299 -9.44 21.43 -1.70
CA ALA A 299 -8.35 21.41 -0.73
C ALA A 299 -7.80 19.99 -0.52
N THR A 300 -8.70 18.99 -0.44
CA THR A 300 -8.31 17.58 -0.33
C THR A 300 -7.58 17.12 -1.60
N ARG A 301 -8.09 17.49 -2.77
CA ARG A 301 -7.51 17.17 -4.07
C ARG A 301 -6.10 17.74 -4.21
N ASP A 302 -5.92 19.02 -3.93
CA ASP A 302 -4.66 19.72 -4.17
C ASP A 302 -3.58 19.28 -3.18
N LYS A 303 -3.98 18.84 -1.97
CA LYS A 303 -3.06 18.32 -0.96
C LYS A 303 -2.71 16.84 -1.15
N ASN A 304 -3.69 16.01 -1.49
CA ASN A 304 -3.58 14.54 -1.37
C ASN A 304 -3.72 13.78 -2.68
N HIS A 305 -4.06 14.46 -3.78
CA HIS A 305 -4.36 13.89 -5.09
C HIS A 305 -3.63 14.61 -6.21
N ASP A 306 -2.38 15.03 -5.99
CA ASP A 306 -1.50 15.55 -7.04
C ASP A 306 -0.82 14.40 -7.82
N GLU A 307 -1.61 13.38 -8.15
CA GLU A 307 -1.19 12.12 -8.78
C GLU A 307 -2.12 11.76 -9.94
N ASN A 308 -1.84 10.63 -10.60
CA ASN A 308 -2.60 10.17 -11.76
C ASN A 308 -3.98 9.61 -11.37
N CYS A 309 -4.91 10.48 -10.97
CA CYS A 309 -6.25 10.11 -10.52
C CYS A 309 -7.32 11.18 -10.81
N LEU A 310 -8.59 10.74 -10.80
CA LEU A 310 -9.76 11.56 -11.10
C LEU A 310 -10.44 12.21 -9.88
N TYR A 311 -9.84 12.13 -8.68
CA TYR A 311 -10.43 12.75 -7.48
C TYR A 311 -10.65 14.26 -7.69
N GLY A 312 -11.92 14.68 -7.73
CA GLY A 312 -12.30 16.08 -7.99
C GLY A 312 -11.81 16.63 -9.34
N ARG A 313 -11.67 15.77 -10.37
CA ARG A 313 -11.26 16.16 -11.73
C ARG A 313 -11.94 15.34 -12.83
N THR A 314 -12.13 15.95 -13.99
CA THR A 314 -12.49 15.25 -15.23
C THR A 314 -11.27 14.59 -15.89
N PRO A 315 -11.45 13.61 -16.79
CA PRO A 315 -10.36 13.04 -17.57
C PRO A 315 -9.54 14.09 -18.34
N GLY A 316 -10.20 15.12 -18.90
CA GLY A 316 -9.52 16.22 -19.59
C GLY A 316 -8.64 17.06 -18.67
N GLN A 317 -9.14 17.37 -17.45
CA GLN A 317 -8.34 18.09 -16.44
C GLN A 317 -7.13 17.27 -15.97
N LEU A 318 -7.30 15.95 -15.84
CA LEU A 318 -6.20 15.05 -15.50
C LEU A 318 -5.15 14.99 -16.63
N ALA A 319 -5.58 14.86 -17.89
CA ALA A 319 -4.67 14.87 -19.04
C ALA A 319 -3.82 16.15 -19.07
N ALA A 320 -4.45 17.32 -18.90
CA ALA A 320 -3.75 18.60 -18.83
C ALA A 320 -2.75 18.68 -17.66
N LEU A 321 -3.11 18.15 -16.47
CA LEU A 321 -2.20 18.08 -15.32
C LEU A 321 -0.96 17.24 -15.64
N LEU A 322 -1.14 16.06 -16.24
CA LEU A 322 -0.05 15.15 -16.58
C LEU A 322 0.88 15.73 -17.65
N GLU A 323 0.32 16.41 -18.67
CA GLU A 323 1.10 17.12 -19.69
C GLU A 323 1.94 18.24 -19.08
N LYS A 324 1.34 19.08 -18.23
CA LYS A 324 2.05 20.14 -17.51
C LYS A 324 3.19 19.58 -16.65
N LYS A 325 2.96 18.46 -15.95
CA LYS A 325 4.01 17.78 -15.16
C LYS A 325 5.12 17.22 -16.05
N ALA A 326 4.78 16.63 -17.19
CA ALA A 326 5.76 16.11 -18.13
C ALA A 326 6.63 17.23 -18.71
N ALA A 327 6.03 18.38 -19.08
CA ALA A 327 6.76 19.55 -19.56
C ALA A 327 7.74 20.09 -18.50
N LYS A 328 7.28 20.28 -17.26
CA LYS A 328 8.14 20.71 -16.14
C LYS A 328 9.28 19.74 -15.88
N LYS A 329 9.02 18.43 -15.93
CA LYS A 329 10.06 17.41 -15.77
C LYS A 329 11.10 17.49 -16.90
N ALA A 330 10.66 17.65 -18.15
CA ALA A 330 11.55 17.78 -19.30
C ALA A 330 12.43 19.05 -19.20
N GLU A 331 11.89 20.17 -18.71
CA GLU A 331 12.66 21.39 -18.44
C GLU A 331 13.70 21.18 -17.34
N ALA A 332 13.30 20.55 -16.22
CA ALA A 332 14.22 20.25 -15.12
C ALA A 332 15.33 19.27 -15.53
N ASP A 333 15.01 18.25 -16.34
CA ASP A 333 15.97 17.28 -16.85
C ASP A 333 16.98 17.97 -17.81
N LYS A 334 16.51 18.90 -18.67
CA LYS A 334 17.39 19.71 -19.52
C LYS A 334 18.29 20.64 -18.71
N ALA A 335 17.78 21.26 -17.64
CA ALA A 335 18.57 22.12 -16.76
C ALA A 335 19.69 21.33 -16.06
N LYS A 336 19.37 20.13 -15.55
CA LYS A 336 20.37 19.23 -14.96
C LYS A 336 21.43 18.76 -15.96
N ALA A 337 21.04 18.45 -17.19
CA ALA A 337 21.98 18.07 -18.24
C ALA A 337 22.97 19.20 -18.55
N ARG A 338 22.48 20.45 -18.65
CA ARG A 338 23.34 21.63 -18.82
C ARG A 338 24.31 21.82 -17.65
N GLU A 339 23.83 21.66 -16.42
CA GLU A 339 24.66 21.75 -15.22
C GLU A 339 25.73 20.65 -15.16
N SER A 340 25.42 19.42 -15.59
CA SER A 340 26.41 18.35 -15.70
C SER A 340 27.44 18.59 -16.80
N ASP A 341 27.03 19.17 -17.93
CA ASP A 341 27.93 19.51 -19.04
C ASP A 341 28.88 20.67 -18.64
N ASP A 342 28.37 21.67 -17.91
CA ASP A 342 29.16 22.78 -17.36
C ASP A 342 30.15 22.30 -16.28
N LYS A 343 29.77 21.30 -15.48
CA LYS A 343 30.70 20.69 -14.50
C LYS A 343 31.78 19.87 -15.19
N ALA A 344 31.41 19.08 -16.20
CA ALA A 344 32.34 18.26 -16.98
C ALA A 344 33.26 19.09 -17.90
N SER A 345 32.89 20.33 -18.24
CA SER A 345 33.76 21.27 -18.97
C SER A 345 34.74 21.98 -18.03
N LYS A 346 34.34 22.29 -16.79
CA LYS A 346 35.23 22.83 -15.75
C LYS A 346 36.28 21.83 -15.26
N GLU A 347 35.92 20.56 -15.09
CA GLU A 347 36.89 19.49 -14.74
C GLU A 347 37.88 19.18 -15.88
N ARG A 348 37.55 19.52 -17.14
CA ARG A 348 38.47 19.40 -18.29
C ARG A 348 39.39 20.60 -18.48
N THR A 349 39.06 21.75 -17.88
CA THR A 349 39.85 22.99 -18.03
C THR A 349 40.73 23.32 -16.83
N THR A 350 40.71 22.52 -15.75
CA THR A 350 41.72 22.58 -14.68
C THR A 350 43.07 22.07 -15.20
N PRO A 351 44.11 22.92 -15.30
CA PRO A 351 45.43 22.49 -15.76
C PRO A 351 46.08 21.54 -14.72
N LEU A 352 46.62 20.42 -15.18
CA LEU A 352 47.59 19.62 -14.42
C LEU A 352 48.90 20.42 -14.30
N TRP A 353 48.97 21.32 -13.35
CA TRP A 353 50.24 21.89 -12.89
C TRP A 353 50.20 21.89 -11.37
N ASP A 354 50.87 20.89 -10.78
CA ASP A 354 51.64 21.04 -9.53
C ASP A 354 52.36 19.72 -9.25
N GLY A 355 53.57 19.63 -9.78
CA GLY A 355 54.46 18.49 -9.61
C GLY A 355 55.90 18.85 -9.95
N TYR A 356 56.36 20.04 -9.57
CA TYR A 356 57.78 20.39 -9.59
C TYR A 356 58.18 20.91 -8.22
N SER A 357 58.81 20.04 -7.43
CA SER A 357 59.48 20.41 -6.18
C SER A 357 60.98 20.49 -6.48
N PRO A 358 61.60 21.68 -6.48
CA PRO A 358 63.04 21.77 -6.54
C PRO A 358 63.62 21.59 -5.13
N ALA A 359 64.59 20.69 -5.05
CA ALA A 359 65.45 20.47 -3.91
C ALA A 359 66.03 21.78 -3.37
N THR A 360 66.04 21.93 -2.05
CA THR A 360 66.96 22.84 -1.35
C THR A 360 67.88 22.00 -0.50
N ALA A 361 69.16 22.04 -0.89
CA ALA A 361 70.29 21.64 -0.08
C ALA A 361 70.48 22.69 1.04
N HIS A 362 70.67 22.21 2.27
CA HIS A 362 71.78 22.59 3.16
C HIS A 362 71.84 21.62 4.35
#